data_AF-A0A6L6JF31-F1
#
_entry.id   AF-A0A6L6JF31-F1
#
_cell.length_a   1.000
_cell.length_b   1.000
_cell.length_c   1.000
_cell.angle_alpha   90.00
_cell.angle_beta   90.00
_cell.angle_gamma   90.00
#
_symmetry.space_group_name_H-M   'P 1'
#
loop_
_entity.id
_entity.type
_entity.pdbx_description
1 polymer ?
#
loop_
_entity_poly.entity_id
_entity_poly.type
_entity_poly.pdbx_seq_one_letter_code
_entity_poly.pdbx_strand_id
1 'polypeptide(L)'
;MLLQYLSEHEEKLGHVIEEFEARGDEHALNTWCYEYLNKNPIVQHHHCDAPFSQLSTTEIMHVIIDQHKQVIELYRYLRDRTDIPSAQELLETLKSFEEHEMMLMVQSANRLEDM
;
A
#
# COMPACT_ATOMS: atom_id res chain seq x y z
N MET A 1 13.00 -4.05 -14.18
CA MET A 1 13.43 -2.93 -13.32
C MET A 1 12.28 -2.41 -12.47
N LEU A 2 11.14 -1.98 -13.04
CA LEU A 2 9.99 -1.50 -12.26
C LEU A 2 9.46 -2.55 -11.25
N LEU A 3 9.17 -3.77 -11.71
CA LEU A 3 8.68 -4.86 -10.83
C LEU A 3 9.69 -5.27 -9.75
N GLN A 4 10.99 -5.14 -10.03
CA GLN A 4 12.04 -5.44 -9.05
C GLN A 4 12.08 -4.36 -7.96
N TYR A 5 12.02 -3.09 -8.36
CA TYR A 5 11.95 -1.95 -7.45
C TYR A 5 10.70 -2.02 -6.56
N LEU A 6 9.55 -2.35 -7.14
CA LEU A 6 8.31 -2.59 -6.40
C LEU A 6 8.48 -3.69 -5.36
N SER A 7 9.04 -4.84 -5.76
CA SER A 7 9.29 -5.94 -4.84
C SER A 7 10.18 -5.53 -3.67
N GLU A 8 11.22 -4.73 -3.92
CA GLU A 8 12.13 -4.21 -2.88
C GLU A 8 11.45 -3.18 -1.97
N HIS A 9 10.47 -2.43 -2.48
CA HIS A 9 9.69 -1.49 -1.68
C HIS A 9 8.72 -2.22 -0.75
N GLU A 10 7.96 -3.18 -1.29
CA GLU A 10 7.03 -4.02 -0.52
C GLU A 10 7.76 -4.81 0.57
N GLU A 11 8.97 -5.32 0.29
CA GLU A 11 9.79 -6.02 1.27
C GLU A 11 10.19 -5.11 2.46
N LYS A 12 10.52 -3.84 2.18
CA LYS A 12 10.84 -2.86 3.23
C LYS A 12 9.62 -2.52 4.07
N LEU A 13 8.45 -2.34 3.45
CA LEU A 13 7.20 -2.11 4.17
C LEU A 13 6.86 -3.30 5.08
N GLY A 14 7.00 -4.52 4.56
CA GLY A 14 6.81 -5.75 5.32
C GLY A 14 7.69 -5.80 6.57
N HIS A 15 8.98 -5.51 6.44
CA HIS A 15 9.91 -5.49 7.57
C HIS A 15 9.56 -4.44 8.64
N VAL A 16 9.09 -3.27 8.21
CA VAL A 16 8.66 -2.20 9.13
C VAL A 16 7.41 -2.61 9.92
N ILE A 17 6.48 -3.33 9.27
CA ILE A 17 5.27 -3.86 9.92
C ILE A 17 5.63 -4.98 10.91
N GLU A 18 6.47 -5.94 10.50
CA GLU A 18 6.94 -7.04 11.35
C GLU A 18 7.65 -6.53 12.62
N GLU A 19 8.54 -5.52 12.48
CA GLU A 19 9.20 -4.89 13.62
C GLU A 19 8.23 -4.23 14.59
N PHE A 20 7.08 -3.77 14.10
CA PHE A 20 6.06 -3.12 14.92
C PHE A 20 5.13 -4.12 15.61
N GLU A 21 4.70 -5.18 14.92
CA GLU A 21 3.96 -6.29 15.53
C GLU A 21 4.74 -6.85 16.72
N ALA A 22 6.06 -7.02 16.56
CA ALA A 22 6.95 -7.46 17.64
C ALA A 22 7.02 -6.50 18.85
N ARG A 23 6.59 -5.24 18.71
CA ARG A 23 6.68 -4.17 19.73
C ARG A 23 5.32 -3.76 20.33
N GLY A 24 4.19 -4.24 19.80
CA GLY A 24 2.85 -3.69 20.09
C GLY A 24 1.85 -4.65 20.73
N ASP A 25 0.84 -4.08 21.40
CA ASP A 25 -0.36 -4.77 21.90
C ASP A 25 -1.29 -5.10 20.70
N GLU A 26 -0.99 -6.22 20.03
CA GLU A 26 -1.51 -6.65 18.71
C GLU A 26 -3.05 -6.72 18.60
N HIS A 27 -3.79 -6.87 19.69
CA HIS A 27 -5.18 -7.33 19.60
C HIS A 27 -6.17 -6.29 19.08
N ALA A 28 -6.01 -5.00 19.44
CA ALA A 28 -6.94 -3.95 19.03
C ALA A 28 -6.77 -3.57 17.55
N LEU A 29 -5.53 -3.43 17.10
CA LEU A 29 -5.19 -3.11 15.71
C LEU A 29 -5.64 -4.21 14.75
N ASN A 30 -5.39 -5.48 15.10
CA ASN A 30 -5.87 -6.61 14.32
C ASN A 30 -7.39 -6.57 14.13
N THR A 31 -8.15 -6.29 15.21
CA THR A 31 -9.61 -6.22 15.14
C THR A 31 -10.09 -5.14 14.15
N TRP A 32 -9.51 -3.94 14.20
CA TRP A 32 -9.89 -2.87 13.28
C TRP A 32 -9.45 -3.12 11.84
N CYS A 33 -8.28 -3.75 11.62
CA CYS A 33 -7.85 -4.22 10.30
C CYS A 33 -8.88 -5.17 9.70
N TYR A 34 -9.27 -6.22 10.44
CA TYR A 34 -10.26 -7.19 9.98
C TYR A 34 -11.61 -6.54 9.67
N GLU A 35 -12.10 -5.65 10.54
CA GLU A 35 -13.37 -4.95 10.31
C GLU A 35 -13.35 -4.06 9.07
N TYR A 36 -12.23 -3.37 8.82
CA TYR A 36 -12.09 -2.50 7.65
C TYR A 36 -12.00 -3.32 6.36
N LEU A 37 -11.12 -4.33 6.33
CA LEU A 37 -10.91 -5.16 5.14
C LEU A 37 -12.15 -5.98 4.75
N ASN A 38 -12.99 -6.34 5.73
CA ASN A 38 -14.27 -7.00 5.44
C ASN A 38 -15.27 -6.06 4.74
N LYS A 39 -15.16 -4.74 4.95
CA LYS A 39 -16.02 -3.72 4.31
C LYS A 39 -15.41 -3.13 3.05
N ASN A 40 -14.08 -3.00 3.03
CA ASN A 40 -13.28 -2.40 1.97
C ASN A 40 -12.13 -3.37 1.65
N PRO A 41 -12.42 -4.50 0.95
CA PRO A 41 -11.39 -5.46 0.62
C PRO A 41 -10.35 -4.82 -0.29
N ILE A 42 -9.08 -5.20 -0.11
CA ILE A 42 -8.01 -4.79 -1.04
C ILE A 42 -8.22 -5.57 -2.34
N VAL A 43 -8.73 -4.89 -3.36
CA VAL A 43 -9.01 -5.46 -4.68
C VAL A 43 -7.71 -5.45 -5.49
N GLN A 44 -7.19 -6.65 -5.76
CA GLN A 44 -5.96 -6.79 -6.54
C GLN A 44 -6.15 -6.48 -8.03
N HIS A 45 -7.34 -6.72 -8.59
CA HIS A 45 -7.63 -6.45 -10.00
C HIS A 45 -9.03 -5.86 -10.15
N HIS A 46 -9.13 -4.62 -10.65
CA HIS A 46 -10.43 -3.96 -10.81
C HIS A 46 -11.00 -4.07 -12.24
N HIS A 47 -10.14 -4.19 -13.27
CA HIS A 47 -10.55 -4.15 -14.68
C HIS A 47 -10.12 -5.32 -15.57
N CYS A 48 -9.20 -6.17 -15.13
CA CYS A 48 -8.77 -7.31 -15.94
C CYS A 48 -8.15 -8.40 -15.06
N ASP A 49 -8.65 -9.64 -15.13
CA ASP A 49 -8.00 -10.83 -14.56
C ASP A 49 -6.80 -11.30 -15.41
N ALA A 50 -6.42 -10.50 -16.42
CA ALA A 50 -5.27 -10.82 -17.26
C ALA A 50 -3.99 -10.77 -16.41
N PRO A 51 -3.13 -11.80 -16.49
CA PRO A 51 -1.86 -11.80 -15.78
C PRO A 51 -1.02 -10.60 -16.21
N PHE A 52 -0.19 -10.05 -15.32
CA PHE A 52 0.68 -8.90 -15.61
C PHE A 52 1.52 -9.07 -16.89
N SER A 53 1.84 -10.31 -17.28
CA SER A 53 2.52 -10.62 -18.55
C SER A 53 1.76 -10.19 -19.81
N GLN A 54 0.45 -9.93 -19.71
CA GLN A 54 -0.44 -9.54 -20.81
C GLN A 54 -0.87 -8.06 -20.72
N LEU A 55 -0.51 -7.37 -19.64
CA LEU A 55 -0.82 -5.95 -19.45
C LEU A 55 0.34 -5.07 -19.95
N SER A 56 0.00 -3.91 -20.49
CA SER A 56 0.98 -2.86 -20.77
C SER A 56 1.55 -2.30 -19.47
N THR A 57 2.73 -1.66 -19.55
CA THR A 57 3.35 -1.00 -18.39
C THR A 57 2.40 0.00 -17.74
N THR A 58 1.63 0.76 -18.54
CA THR A 58 0.62 1.71 -18.04
C THR A 58 -0.50 1.00 -17.29
N GLU A 59 -1.07 -0.07 -17.84
CA GLU A 59 -2.11 -0.84 -17.14
C GLU A 59 -1.60 -1.45 -15.83
N ILE A 60 -0.37 -1.96 -15.82
CA ILE A 60 0.29 -2.47 -14.59
C ILE A 60 0.42 -1.35 -13.55
N MET A 61 0.91 -0.17 -13.96
CA MET A 61 1.04 0.97 -13.04
C MET A 61 -0.30 1.42 -12.49
N HIS A 62 -1.37 1.44 -13.30
CA HIS A 62 -2.71 1.79 -12.83
C HIS A 62 -3.23 0.81 -11.78
N VAL A 63 -3.05 -0.50 -12.00
CA VAL A 63 -3.44 -1.54 -11.02
C VAL A 63 -2.68 -1.34 -9.71
N ILE A 64 -1.37 -1.13 -9.79
CA ILE A 64 -0.51 -1.00 -8.61
C ILE A 64 -0.82 0.29 -7.83
N ILE A 65 -0.95 1.44 -8.52
CA ILE A 65 -1.34 2.70 -7.89
C ILE A 65 -2.69 2.58 -7.17
N ASP A 66 -3.65 1.86 -7.76
CA ASP A 66 -4.95 1.65 -7.13
C ASP A 66 -4.83 0.81 -5.84
N GLN A 67 -4.00 -0.23 -5.85
CA GLN A 67 -3.69 -1.03 -4.65
C GLN A 67 -3.06 -0.17 -3.55
N HIS A 68 -2.04 0.64 -3.86
CA HIS A 68 -1.41 1.55 -2.88
C HIS A 68 -2.42 2.54 -2.28
N LYS A 69 -3.36 3.07 -3.07
CA LYS A 69 -4.44 3.94 -2.55
C LYS A 69 -5.31 3.22 -1.54
N GLN A 70 -5.68 1.96 -1.79
CA GLN A 70 -6.50 1.17 -0.87
C GLN A 70 -5.76 0.92 0.45
N VAL A 71 -4.44 0.67 0.39
CA VAL A 71 -3.57 0.49 1.56
C VAL A 71 -3.43 1.80 2.37
N ILE A 72 -3.23 2.94 1.71
CA ILE A 72 -3.20 4.25 2.37
C ILE A 72 -4.50 4.54 3.13
N GLU A 73 -5.64 4.23 2.52
CA GLU A 73 -6.95 4.41 3.14
C GLU A 73 -7.13 3.51 4.38
N LEU A 74 -6.59 2.30 4.35
CA LEU A 74 -6.50 1.44 5.54
C LEU A 74 -5.61 2.08 6.63
N TYR A 75 -4.41 2.55 6.30
CA TYR A 75 -3.54 3.19 7.30
C TYR A 75 -4.18 4.43 7.92
N ARG A 76 -4.86 5.25 7.11
CA ARG A 76 -5.62 6.42 7.60
C ARG A 76 -6.72 5.98 8.57
N TYR A 77 -7.49 4.95 8.21
CA TYR A 77 -8.55 4.42 9.05
C TYR A 77 -8.02 3.91 10.40
N LEU A 78 -6.92 3.16 10.39
CA LEU A 78 -6.33 2.62 11.62
C LEU A 78 -5.77 3.72 12.52
N ARG A 79 -5.14 4.73 11.92
CA ARG A 79 -4.55 5.86 12.66
C ARG A 79 -5.63 6.65 13.40
N ASP A 80 -6.77 6.86 12.76
CA ASP A 80 -7.90 7.60 13.34
C ASP A 80 -8.62 6.80 14.44
N ARG A 81 -8.37 5.49 14.54
CA ARG A 81 -8.97 4.58 15.54
C ARG A 81 -8.05 4.26 16.71
N THR A 82 -6.75 4.33 16.52
CA THR A 82 -5.78 4.02 17.56
C THR A 82 -5.47 5.25 18.41
N ASP A 83 -5.57 5.10 19.73
CA ASP A 83 -5.16 6.14 20.69
C ASP A 83 -3.69 5.99 21.13
N ILE A 84 -2.97 5.01 20.57
CA ILE A 84 -1.57 4.72 20.91
C ILE A 84 -0.67 5.64 20.07
N PRO A 85 0.06 6.60 20.67
CA PRO A 85 0.84 7.58 19.91
C PRO A 85 1.90 6.94 19.00
N SER A 86 2.58 5.89 19.47
CA SER A 86 3.57 5.16 18.66
C SER A 86 2.96 4.43 17.47
N ALA A 87 1.72 3.96 17.58
CA ALA A 87 0.99 3.35 16.47
C ALA A 87 0.56 4.42 15.45
N GLN A 88 0.10 5.58 15.92
CA GLN A 88 -0.25 6.69 15.03
C GLN A 88 0.95 7.19 14.23
N GLU A 89 2.12 7.33 14.89
CA GLU A 89 3.36 7.74 14.23
C GLU A 89 3.81 6.73 13.17
N LEU A 90 3.73 5.43 13.47
CA LEU A 90 4.02 4.40 12.48
C LEU A 90 3.08 4.48 11.29
N LEU A 91 1.78 4.53 11.53
CA LEU A 91 0.78 4.53 10.45
C LEU A 91 0.92 5.77 9.56
N GLU A 92 1.30 6.92 10.13
CA GLU A 92 1.63 8.12 9.34
C GLU A 92 2.91 7.93 8.53
N THR A 93 3.92 7.28 9.10
CA THR A 93 5.18 6.97 8.40
C THR A 93 4.92 6.06 7.20
N LEU A 94 4.19 4.96 7.42
CA LEU A 94 3.79 4.02 6.36
C LEU A 94 3.00 4.73 5.28
N LYS A 95 1.97 5.49 5.64
CA LYS A 95 1.20 6.31 4.71
C LYS A 95 2.08 7.24 3.88
N SER A 96 3.07 7.91 4.48
CA SER A 96 3.96 8.83 3.77
C SER A 96 4.84 8.13 2.73
N PHE A 97 5.27 6.88 3.01
CA PHE A 97 6.05 6.08 2.07
C PHE A 97 5.22 5.70 0.86
N GLU A 98 4.00 5.22 1.07
CA GLU A 98 3.07 4.87 -0.01
C GLU A 98 2.72 6.09 -0.87
N GLU A 99 2.47 7.26 -0.25
CA GLU A 99 2.20 8.51 -0.95
C GLU A 99 3.39 8.95 -1.82
N HIS A 100 4.62 8.74 -1.33
CA HIS A 100 5.84 9.04 -2.07
C HIS A 100 6.03 8.10 -3.26
N GLU A 101 5.84 6.79 -3.06
CA GLU A 101 5.93 5.79 -4.13
C GLU A 101 4.94 6.06 -5.25
N MET A 102 3.67 6.34 -4.92
CA MET A 102 2.68 6.70 -5.92
C MET A 102 3.09 7.94 -6.72
N MET A 103 3.71 8.94 -6.08
CA MET A 103 4.22 10.11 -6.79
C MET A 103 5.30 9.74 -7.80
N LEU A 104 6.25 8.88 -7.42
CA LEU A 104 7.31 8.39 -8.31
C LEU A 104 6.76 7.55 -9.46
N MET A 105 5.74 6.73 -9.21
CA MET A 105 5.08 5.92 -10.23
C MET A 105 4.33 6.78 -11.24
N VAL A 106 3.55 7.77 -10.80
CA VAL A 106 2.84 8.70 -11.69
C VAL A 106 3.81 9.48 -12.57
N GLN A 107 4.92 9.97 -12.00
CA GLN A 107 5.95 10.67 -12.77
C GLN A 107 6.61 9.75 -13.81
N SER A 108 6.86 8.49 -13.44
CA SER A 108 7.43 7.50 -14.35
C SER A 108 6.46 7.09 -15.46
N ALA A 109 5.16 7.01 -15.15
CA ALA A 109 4.11 6.73 -16.11
C ALA A 109 4.00 7.81 -17.17
N ASN A 110 3.95 9.08 -16.76
CA ASN A 110 3.87 10.21 -17.68
C ASN A 110 5.09 10.25 -18.64
N ARG A 111 6.28 9.91 -18.15
CA ARG A 111 7.50 9.85 -18.97
C ARG A 111 7.50 8.71 -19.99
N LEU A 112 6.80 7.62 -19.71
CA LEU A 112 6.65 6.48 -20.62
C LEU A 112 5.59 6.72 -21.69
N GLU A 113 4.60 7.57 -21.41
CA GLU A 113 3.54 7.94 -22.35
C GLU A 113 3.98 9.04 -23.33
N ASP A 114 4.96 9.87 -22.94
CA ASP A 114 5.60 10.90 -23.79
C ASP A 114 6.65 10.35 -24.79
N MET A 115 6.98 9.06 -24.73
CA MET A 115 7.96 8.38 -25.61
C MET A 115 7.29 7.54 -26.71
#